data_AF-A0A9J6F1I6-F1
#
_entry.id   AF-A0A9J6F1I6-F1
#
_cell.length_a   1.000
_cell.length_b   1.000
_cell.length_c   1.000
_cell.angle_alpha   90.00
_cell.angle_beta   90.00
_cell.angle_gamma   90.00
#
_symmetry.space_group_name_H-M   'P 1'
#
loop_
_entity.id
_entity.type
_entity.pdbx_description
1 polymer ?
#
loop_
_entity_poly.entity_id
_entity_poly.type
_entity_poly.pdbx_seq_one_letter_code
_entity_poly.pdbx_strand_id
1 'polypeptide(L)'
;MHPRSVYVPLLAFNLSQALDEGSVDALQLSRLGPRLSRCLFDMLIKEAGSPNSPESWLRGDTWTKLLAAEACLEGRRDYVRLSRFRDVLAARVAFRAFLRTIGGKNDDYAVVLPSGRAMSGEQIFFAYLMLQYCERNDGFNQTGRGLSSTDWGAALRNSVEFHRAYNCTQLSVGKKSVQCEA
;
A
#
# COMPACT_ATOMS: atom_id res chain seq x y z
N MET A 1 -23.22 8.02 -11.20
CA MET A 1 -21.83 8.43 -11.53
C MET A 1 -20.99 8.32 -10.27
N HIS A 2 -19.95 7.49 -10.27
CA HIS A 2 -18.97 7.48 -9.18
C HIS A 2 -17.99 8.64 -9.37
N PRO A 3 -17.61 9.38 -8.31
CA PRO A 3 -16.61 10.42 -8.43
C PRO A 3 -15.28 9.82 -8.91
N ARG A 4 -14.75 10.33 -10.02
CA ARG A 4 -13.46 9.93 -10.63
C ARG A 4 -12.29 10.81 -10.15
N SER A 5 -12.47 11.44 -9.00
CA SER A 5 -11.53 12.43 -8.45
C SER A 5 -10.93 11.91 -7.16
N VAL A 6 -9.61 11.93 -7.08
CA VAL A 6 -8.88 11.72 -5.81
C VAL A 6 -8.62 13.09 -5.20
N TYR A 7 -9.16 13.32 -4.01
CA TYR A 7 -8.85 14.51 -3.22
C TYR A 7 -7.65 14.21 -2.34
N VAL A 8 -6.56 14.93 -2.58
CA VAL A 8 -5.34 14.85 -1.77
C VAL A 8 -5.27 16.13 -0.94
N PRO A 9 -5.56 16.09 0.37
CA PRO A 9 -5.46 17.30 1.18
C PRO A 9 -4.00 17.75 1.25
N LEU A 10 -3.76 19.07 1.15
CA LEU A 10 -2.42 19.66 1.26
C LEU A 10 -1.68 19.24 2.54
N LEU A 11 -2.43 19.03 3.63
CA LEU A 11 -1.92 18.54 4.92
C LEU A 11 -1.35 17.11 4.85
N ALA A 12 -1.59 16.37 3.77
CA ALA A 12 -1.01 15.06 3.58
C ALA A 12 0.47 15.15 3.16
N PHE A 13 0.91 16.30 2.64
CA PHE A 13 2.31 16.62 2.40
C PHE A 13 2.90 17.30 3.64
N ASN A 14 4.21 17.14 3.84
CA ASN A 14 4.92 18.07 4.73
C ASN A 14 4.89 19.46 4.09
N LEU A 15 4.14 20.40 4.68
CA LEU A 15 3.87 21.74 4.13
C LEU A 15 5.14 22.49 3.72
N SER A 16 6.26 22.27 4.42
CA SER A 16 7.56 22.86 4.07
C SER A 16 8.17 22.31 2.78
N GLN A 17 7.88 21.06 2.43
CA GLN A 17 8.33 20.43 1.18
C GLN A 17 7.30 20.56 0.05
N ALA A 18 6.01 20.72 0.37
CA ALA A 18 4.94 20.94 -0.61
C ALA A 18 5.07 22.28 -1.36
N LEU A 19 5.81 23.22 -0.77
CA LEU A 19 6.05 24.57 -1.28
C LEU A 19 7.41 24.71 -1.97
N ASP A 20 8.25 23.67 -1.97
CA ASP A 20 9.56 23.70 -2.61
C ASP A 20 9.45 23.08 -4.01
N GLU A 21 9.49 23.93 -5.04
CA GLU A 21 9.36 23.57 -6.44
C GLU A 21 10.62 22.83 -6.93
N GLY A 22 10.80 21.55 -6.57
CA GLY A 22 12.00 20.84 -7.01
C GLY A 22 11.99 19.32 -6.89
N SER A 23 11.41 18.75 -5.84
CA SER A 23 11.32 17.29 -5.72
C SER A 23 10.36 16.89 -4.61
N VAL A 24 9.41 16.01 -4.92
CA VAL A 24 8.75 15.21 -3.89
C VAL A 24 9.84 14.31 -3.29
N ASP A 25 10.30 14.64 -2.09
CA ASP A 25 11.23 13.82 -1.33
C ASP A 25 10.73 12.36 -1.33
N ALA A 26 11.61 11.40 -1.59
CA ALA A 26 11.22 9.99 -1.66
C ALA A 26 10.55 9.53 -0.35
N LEU A 27 10.91 10.15 0.79
CA LEU A 27 10.24 9.90 2.07
C LEU A 27 8.76 10.33 2.07
N GLN A 28 8.36 11.34 1.29
CA GLN A 28 6.95 11.67 1.08
C GLN A 28 6.23 10.56 0.32
N LEU A 29 6.87 9.91 -0.65
CA LEU A 29 6.26 8.77 -1.35
C LEU A 29 6.00 7.59 -0.40
N SER A 30 6.87 7.39 0.59
CA SER A 30 6.64 6.40 1.66
C SER A 30 5.38 6.69 2.50
N ARG A 31 5.00 7.96 2.63
CA ARG A 31 3.82 8.40 3.42
C ARG A 31 2.55 8.54 2.58
N LEU A 32 2.67 9.10 1.38
CA LEU A 32 1.54 9.44 0.50
C LEU A 32 1.24 8.37 -0.53
N GLY A 33 2.28 7.75 -1.09
CA GLY A 33 2.16 6.78 -2.17
C GLY A 33 1.15 5.67 -1.88
N PRO A 34 1.20 5.01 -0.71
CA PRO A 34 0.24 3.98 -0.35
C PRO A 34 -1.20 4.53 -0.23
N ARG A 35 -1.39 5.72 0.33
CA ARG A 35 -2.71 6.36 0.49
C ARG A 35 -3.33 6.71 -0.86
N LEU A 36 -2.55 7.32 -1.75
CA LEU A 36 -2.98 7.68 -3.10
C LEU A 36 -3.31 6.44 -3.93
N SER A 37 -2.40 5.48 -3.94
CA SER A 37 -2.58 4.23 -4.70
C SER A 37 -3.82 3.49 -4.22
N ARG A 38 -4.07 3.47 -2.91
CA ARG A 38 -5.28 2.89 -2.33
C ARG A 38 -6.55 3.59 -2.82
N CYS A 39 -6.58 4.92 -2.85
CA CYS A 39 -7.73 5.66 -3.40
C CYS A 39 -7.97 5.34 -4.87
N LEU A 40 -6.92 5.25 -5.67
CA LEU A 40 -7.01 4.87 -7.09
C LEU A 40 -7.57 3.45 -7.26
N PHE A 41 -7.03 2.48 -6.52
CA PHE A 41 -7.52 1.10 -6.58
C PHE A 41 -8.94 0.93 -6.03
N ASP A 42 -9.33 1.69 -4.99
CA ASP A 42 -10.72 1.72 -4.52
C ASP A 42 -11.69 2.18 -5.61
N MET A 43 -11.30 3.17 -6.44
CA MET A 43 -12.11 3.61 -7.57
C MET A 43 -12.17 2.54 -8.66
N LEU A 44 -11.03 1.96 -9.03
CA LEU A 44 -10.95 0.91 -10.07
C LEU A 44 -11.76 -0.32 -9.69
N ILE A 45 -11.66 -0.77 -8.43
CA ILE A 45 -12.41 -1.92 -7.92
C ILE A 45 -13.91 -1.63 -7.94
N LYS A 46 -14.35 -0.43 -7.52
CA LYS A 46 -15.77 -0.05 -7.59
C LYS A 46 -16.29 -0.02 -9.02
N GLU A 47 -15.51 0.51 -9.94
CA GLU A 47 -15.89 0.58 -11.36
C GLU A 47 -15.93 -0.83 -11.98
N ALA A 48 -15.00 -1.71 -11.63
CA ALA A 48 -14.98 -3.11 -12.08
C ALA A 48 -16.17 -3.93 -11.56
N GLY A 49 -16.64 -3.63 -10.34
CA GLY A 49 -17.82 -4.27 -9.76
C GLY A 49 -19.15 -3.62 -10.17
N SER A 50 -19.14 -2.53 -10.94
CA SER A 50 -20.34 -1.80 -11.31
C SER A 50 -21.05 -2.47 -12.50
N PRO A 51 -22.34 -2.87 -12.37
CA PRO A 51 -23.11 -3.44 -13.48
C PRO A 51 -23.32 -2.44 -14.64
N ASN A 52 -23.14 -1.14 -14.37
CA ASN A 52 -23.32 -0.06 -15.33
C ASN A 52 -22.00 0.64 -15.66
N SER A 53 -20.86 -0.05 -15.55
CA SER A 53 -19.56 0.54 -15.87
C SER A 53 -19.54 1.03 -17.33
N PRO A 54 -19.30 2.33 -17.59
CA PRO A 54 -19.15 2.87 -18.94
C PRO A 54 -17.87 2.37 -19.62
N GLU A 55 -16.91 1.87 -18.85
CA GLU A 55 -15.61 1.39 -19.31
C GLU A 55 -15.73 -0.06 -19.80
N SER A 56 -15.77 -0.25 -21.13
CA SER A 56 -15.90 -1.58 -21.74
C SER A 56 -14.75 -2.52 -21.41
N TRP A 57 -13.54 -1.99 -21.17
CA TRP A 57 -12.36 -2.77 -20.80
C TRP A 57 -12.44 -3.34 -19.37
N LEU A 58 -13.34 -2.83 -18.53
CA LEU A 58 -13.66 -3.40 -17.22
C LEU A 58 -14.75 -4.47 -17.30
N ARG A 59 -15.47 -4.58 -18.42
CA ARG A 59 -16.52 -5.58 -18.63
C ARG A 59 -15.89 -6.93 -18.98
N GLY A 60 -16.30 -8.00 -18.29
CA GLY A 60 -15.81 -9.36 -18.54
C GLY A 60 -15.51 -10.13 -17.25
N ASP A 61 -14.51 -11.00 -17.30
CA ASP A 61 -14.05 -11.82 -16.17
C ASP A 61 -13.20 -11.05 -15.14
N THR A 62 -13.00 -9.74 -15.33
CA THR A 62 -12.19 -8.87 -14.46
C THR A 62 -12.61 -8.97 -13.00
N TRP A 63 -13.92 -8.89 -12.71
CA TRP A 63 -14.41 -9.04 -11.35
C TRP A 63 -14.08 -10.42 -10.77
N THR A 64 -14.29 -11.49 -11.55
CA THR A 64 -13.94 -12.86 -11.14
C THR A 64 -12.45 -13.03 -10.88
N LYS A 65 -11.58 -12.41 -11.70
CA LYS A 65 -10.12 -12.39 -11.50
C LYS A 65 -9.73 -11.64 -10.22
N LEU A 66 -10.34 -10.50 -9.95
CA LEU A 66 -10.13 -9.76 -8.69
C LEU A 66 -10.52 -10.60 -7.47
N LEU A 67 -11.65 -11.31 -7.54
CA LEU A 67 -12.09 -12.22 -6.47
C LEU A 67 -11.13 -13.41 -6.30
N ALA A 68 -10.60 -13.96 -7.39
CA ALA A 68 -9.60 -15.03 -7.33
C ALA A 68 -8.29 -14.57 -6.68
N ALA A 69 -7.84 -13.35 -6.98
CA ALA A 69 -6.65 -12.76 -6.38
C ALA A 69 -6.82 -12.50 -4.87
N GLU A 70 -7.97 -11.97 -4.44
CA GLU A 70 -8.30 -11.82 -3.00
C GLU A 70 -8.34 -13.19 -2.30
N ALA A 71 -8.95 -14.20 -2.93
CA ALA A 71 -9.01 -15.55 -2.37
C ALA A 71 -7.62 -16.17 -2.17
N CYS A 72 -6.66 -15.89 -3.06
CA CYS A 72 -5.26 -16.31 -2.85
C CYS A 72 -4.68 -15.67 -1.58
N LEU A 73 -4.95 -14.38 -1.36
CA LEU A 73 -4.40 -13.63 -0.23
C LEU A 73 -4.95 -14.10 1.12
N GLU A 74 -6.21 -14.55 1.19
CA GLU A 74 -6.87 -14.91 2.46
C GLU A 74 -7.07 -16.42 2.67
N GLY A 75 -7.15 -17.23 1.61
CA GLY A 75 -7.59 -18.63 1.70
C GLY A 75 -9.08 -18.78 2.06
N ARG A 76 -9.80 -17.67 2.28
CA ARG A 76 -11.27 -17.59 2.39
C ARG A 76 -11.77 -16.52 1.43
N ARG A 77 -13.00 -16.69 0.95
CA ARG A 77 -13.65 -15.78 0.01
C ARG A 77 -14.51 -14.79 0.77
N ASP A 78 -13.91 -13.74 1.34
CA ASP A 78 -14.70 -12.57 1.77
C ASP A 78 -14.85 -11.59 0.59
N TYR A 79 -15.87 -11.87 -0.23
CA TYR A 79 -16.11 -11.20 -1.50
C TYR A 79 -16.52 -9.72 -1.37
N VAL A 80 -16.77 -9.23 -0.15
CA VAL A 80 -17.48 -7.97 0.06
C VAL A 80 -16.54 -6.76 0.05
N ARG A 81 -15.23 -6.93 0.25
CA ARG A 81 -14.35 -5.77 0.53
C ARG A 81 -13.11 -5.61 -0.34
N LEU A 82 -12.58 -6.66 -1.00
CA LEU A 82 -11.33 -6.63 -1.82
C LEU A 82 -10.21 -5.79 -1.19
N SER A 83 -10.22 -5.65 0.14
CA SER A 83 -9.48 -4.60 0.85
C SER A 83 -8.02 -4.96 0.93
N ARG A 84 -7.72 -6.26 1.04
CA ARG A 84 -6.35 -6.76 1.13
C ARG A 84 -5.69 -6.76 -0.22
N PHE A 85 -6.38 -7.22 -1.27
CA PHE A 85 -5.90 -7.10 -2.64
C PHE A 85 -5.55 -5.66 -2.98
N ARG A 86 -6.47 -4.72 -2.68
CA ARG A 86 -6.21 -3.29 -2.82
C ARG A 86 -4.99 -2.83 -2.06
N ASP A 87 -4.86 -3.17 -0.77
CA ASP A 87 -3.79 -2.67 0.08
C ASP A 87 -2.42 -3.27 -0.29
N VAL A 88 -2.39 -4.56 -0.71
CA VAL A 88 -1.20 -5.21 -1.29
C VAL A 88 -0.76 -4.49 -2.56
N LEU A 89 -1.68 -4.24 -3.50
CA LEU A 89 -1.37 -3.53 -4.74
C LEU A 89 -0.93 -2.09 -4.47
N ALA A 90 -1.60 -1.39 -3.55
CA ALA A 90 -1.26 -0.02 -3.19
C ALA A 90 0.16 0.07 -2.62
N ALA A 91 0.52 -0.82 -1.69
CA ALA A 91 1.88 -0.90 -1.16
C ALA A 91 2.91 -1.19 -2.26
N ARG A 92 2.61 -2.16 -3.15
CA ARG A 92 3.52 -2.55 -4.24
C ARG A 92 3.77 -1.42 -5.24
N VAL A 93 2.72 -0.75 -5.69
CA VAL A 93 2.83 0.38 -6.64
C VAL A 93 3.58 1.54 -6.00
N ALA A 94 3.24 1.88 -4.76
CA ALA A 94 3.94 2.94 -4.02
C ALA A 94 5.43 2.62 -3.82
N PHE A 95 5.76 1.38 -3.48
CA PHE A 95 7.15 0.97 -3.29
C PHE A 95 7.95 1.01 -4.59
N ARG A 96 7.37 0.56 -5.70
CA ARG A 96 8.02 0.67 -7.02
C ARG A 96 8.24 2.12 -7.43
N ALA A 97 7.28 3.01 -7.15
CA ALA A 97 7.45 4.44 -7.39
C ALA A 97 8.56 5.02 -6.50
N PHE A 98 8.62 4.62 -5.22
CA PHE A 98 9.69 4.99 -4.31
C PHE A 98 11.07 4.56 -4.83
N LEU A 99 11.24 3.29 -5.22
CA LEU A 99 12.50 2.77 -5.76
C LEU A 99 12.97 3.50 -7.01
N ARG A 100 12.04 3.84 -7.92
CA ARG A 100 12.35 4.64 -9.11
C ARG A 100 12.82 6.04 -8.75
N THR A 101 12.26 6.62 -7.70
CA THR A 101 12.57 7.98 -7.26
C THR A 101 13.93 8.05 -6.59
N ILE A 102 14.28 7.06 -5.75
CA ILE A 102 15.61 7.01 -5.12
C ILE A 102 16.70 6.55 -6.08
N GLY A 103 16.37 5.93 -7.22
CA GLY A 103 17.34 5.59 -8.27
C GLY A 103 18.48 4.69 -7.81
N GLY A 104 18.24 3.79 -6.85
CA GLY A 104 19.27 2.92 -6.26
C GLY A 104 20.10 3.56 -5.14
N LYS A 105 19.85 4.83 -4.80
CA LYS A 105 20.50 5.55 -3.70
C LYS A 105 19.92 5.19 -2.34
N ASN A 106 19.74 3.90 -2.07
CA ASN A 106 19.04 3.43 -0.86
C ASN A 106 19.71 3.90 0.44
N ASP A 107 21.04 4.01 0.42
CA ASP A 107 21.85 4.42 1.56
C ASP A 107 21.83 5.95 1.79
N ASP A 108 21.59 6.76 0.75
CA ASP A 108 21.46 8.23 0.87
C ASP A 108 20.22 8.62 1.68
N TYR A 109 19.22 7.73 1.71
CA TYR A 109 18.00 7.89 2.49
C TYR A 109 18.06 7.15 3.83
N ALA A 110 19.20 6.59 4.22
CA ALA A 110 19.32 5.86 5.46
C ALA A 110 19.23 6.79 6.68
N VAL A 111 18.50 6.36 7.70
CA VAL A 111 18.36 7.08 8.97
C VAL A 111 19.10 6.31 10.05
N VAL A 112 20.02 6.98 10.73
CA VAL A 112 20.71 6.42 11.90
C VAL A 112 19.80 6.57 13.11
N LEU A 113 19.40 5.44 13.67
CA LEU A 113 18.61 5.38 14.89
C LEU A 113 19.46 5.75 16.12
N PRO A 114 18.84 6.16 17.24
CA PRO A 114 19.55 6.40 18.50
C PRO A 114 20.38 5.20 19.00
N SER A 115 20.05 3.99 18.55
CA SER A 115 20.80 2.75 18.83
C SER A 115 22.10 2.62 18.04
N GLY A 116 22.45 3.58 17.18
CA GLY A 116 23.59 3.53 16.25
C GLY A 116 23.36 2.63 15.03
N ARG A 117 22.20 1.98 14.90
CA ARG A 117 21.84 1.19 13.73
C ARG A 117 21.30 2.10 12.62
N ALA A 118 21.79 1.92 11.40
CA ALA A 118 21.20 2.55 10.22
C ALA A 118 19.99 1.75 9.72
N MET A 119 18.93 2.44 9.37
CA MET A 119 17.77 1.90 8.67
C MET A 119 17.81 2.39 7.22
N SER A 120 17.81 1.48 6.25
CA SER A 120 17.89 1.86 4.82
C SER A 120 16.61 2.53 4.32
N GLY A 121 16.66 3.22 3.17
CA GLY A 121 15.48 3.83 2.56
C GLY A 121 14.32 2.85 2.34
N GLU A 122 14.60 1.63 1.89
CA GLU A 122 13.61 0.55 1.75
C GLU A 122 12.97 0.17 3.09
N GLN A 123 13.77 0.04 4.15
CA GLN A 123 13.25 -0.25 5.50
C GLN A 123 12.41 0.92 6.01
N ILE A 124 12.84 2.16 5.77
CA ILE A 124 12.08 3.36 6.13
C ILE A 124 10.74 3.41 5.40
N PHE A 125 10.68 3.04 4.12
CA PHE A 125 9.42 2.94 3.38
C PHE A 125 8.42 2.03 4.10
N PHE A 126 8.84 0.82 4.45
CA PHE A 126 7.97 -0.15 5.12
C PHE A 126 7.65 0.24 6.57
N ALA A 127 8.56 0.91 7.26
CA ALA A 127 8.29 1.50 8.57
C ALA A 127 7.18 2.57 8.48
N TYR A 128 7.25 3.49 7.52
CA TYR A 128 6.19 4.48 7.30
C TYR A 128 4.87 3.85 6.86
N LEU A 129 4.91 2.81 6.03
CA LEU A 129 3.71 2.05 5.66
C LEU A 129 3.00 1.50 6.91
N MET A 130 3.76 0.99 7.88
CA MET A 130 3.21 0.50 9.14
C MET A 130 2.79 1.60 10.11
N LEU A 131 3.51 2.72 10.17
CA LEU A 131 3.13 3.86 11.01
C LEU A 131 1.78 4.46 10.59
N GLN A 132 1.48 4.50 9.29
CA GLN A 132 0.18 4.93 8.79
C GLN A 132 -0.99 4.10 9.33
N TYR A 133 -0.73 2.83 9.67
CA TYR A 133 -1.72 1.98 10.33
C TYR A 133 -1.89 2.37 11.81
N CYS A 134 -0.79 2.63 12.52
CA CYS A 134 -0.84 3.08 13.92
C CYS A 134 -1.60 4.40 14.07
N GLU A 135 -1.31 5.39 13.22
CA GLU A 135 -1.98 6.71 13.22
C GLU A 135 -3.52 6.62 13.08
N ARG A 136 -4.02 5.54 12.46
CA ARG A 136 -5.46 5.35 12.21
C ARG A 136 -6.19 4.68 13.37
N ASN A 137 -5.48 3.94 14.24
CA ASN A 137 -6.08 3.21 15.35
C ASN A 137 -6.16 4.04 16.64
N ASP A 138 -5.32 5.08 16.78
CA ASP A 138 -5.38 5.98 17.93
C ASP A 138 -6.55 7.00 17.82
N GLY A 139 -7.16 7.10 16.63
CA GLY A 139 -8.34 7.93 16.37
C GLY A 139 -9.60 7.11 16.14
N PHE A 140 -10.50 7.09 17.12
CA PHE A 140 -11.93 6.80 17.02
C PHE A 140 -12.43 5.34 17.01
N ASN A 141 -13.08 5.02 18.11
CA ASN A 141 -14.05 3.96 18.35
C ASN A 141 -15.40 4.17 17.61
N GLN A 142 -15.44 4.71 16.38
CA GLN A 142 -16.71 5.00 15.69
C GLN A 142 -16.70 4.67 14.19
N THR A 143 -17.72 3.90 13.78
CA THR A 143 -18.13 3.53 12.42
C THR A 143 -17.34 2.43 11.73
N GLY A 144 -17.68 1.16 12.00
CA GLY A 144 -17.77 -0.05 11.12
C GLY A 144 -16.96 -0.25 9.82
N ARG A 145 -15.96 0.58 9.52
CA ARG A 145 -15.03 0.55 8.37
C ARG A 145 -13.58 0.61 8.85
N GLY A 146 -13.31 0.07 10.04
CA GLY A 146 -11.95 -0.18 10.50
C GLY A 146 -11.31 -1.20 9.57
N LEU A 147 -10.16 -0.86 9.00
CA LEU A 147 -9.28 -1.87 8.43
C LEU A 147 -8.76 -2.70 9.59
N SER A 148 -9.03 -3.99 9.54
CA SER A 148 -8.48 -4.92 10.51
C SER A 148 -6.95 -4.93 10.39
N SER A 149 -6.25 -5.14 11.52
CA SER A 149 -4.80 -5.41 11.61
C SER A 149 -4.30 -6.46 10.61
N THR A 150 -5.21 -7.29 10.10
CA THR A 150 -4.98 -8.32 9.11
C THR A 150 -4.56 -7.82 7.72
N ASP A 151 -4.92 -6.59 7.35
CA ASP A 151 -4.94 -6.17 5.93
C ASP A 151 -3.57 -5.64 5.45
N TRP A 152 -2.93 -4.73 6.19
CA TRP A 152 -1.54 -4.32 5.91
C TRP A 152 -0.54 -5.42 6.28
N GLY A 153 -0.84 -6.22 7.30
CA GLY A 153 -0.10 -7.44 7.57
C GLY A 153 -0.10 -8.38 6.35
N ALA A 154 -1.22 -8.51 5.64
CA ALA A 154 -1.26 -9.28 4.39
C ALA A 154 -0.40 -8.65 3.29
N ALA A 155 -0.38 -7.33 3.16
CA ALA A 155 0.51 -6.62 2.22
C ALA A 155 1.99 -6.93 2.47
N LEU A 156 2.44 -6.85 3.73
CA LEU A 156 3.82 -7.17 4.10
C LEU A 156 4.15 -8.66 3.91
N ARG A 157 3.25 -9.55 4.34
CA ARG A 157 3.45 -11.01 4.21
C ARG A 157 3.61 -11.46 2.76
N ASN A 158 2.98 -10.77 1.81
CA ASN A 158 3.05 -11.06 0.38
C ASN A 158 4.07 -10.18 -0.38
N SER A 159 4.87 -9.37 0.32
CA SER A 159 5.87 -8.49 -0.30
C SER A 159 7.26 -9.14 -0.27
N VAL A 160 7.76 -9.57 -1.42
CA VAL A 160 9.15 -10.09 -1.58
C VAL A 160 10.14 -9.04 -1.11
N GLU A 161 9.84 -7.79 -1.44
CA GLU A 161 10.67 -6.63 -1.20
C GLU A 161 10.76 -6.32 0.29
N PHE A 162 9.67 -6.47 1.04
CA PHE A 162 9.68 -6.37 2.50
C PHE A 162 10.58 -7.43 3.13
N HIS A 163 10.40 -8.69 2.73
CA HIS A 163 11.19 -9.80 3.25
C HIS A 163 12.68 -9.63 2.95
N ARG A 164 13.02 -9.06 1.79
CA ARG A 164 14.39 -8.72 1.41
C ARG A 164 14.94 -7.57 2.26
N ALA A 165 14.20 -6.47 2.40
CA ALA A 165 14.63 -5.29 3.14
C ALA A 165 14.93 -5.58 4.63
N TYR A 166 14.21 -6.53 5.24
CA TYR A 166 14.39 -6.92 6.64
C TYR A 166 15.11 -8.26 6.83
N ASN A 167 15.66 -8.87 5.77
CA ASN A 167 16.30 -10.19 5.82
C ASN A 167 15.45 -11.25 6.53
N CYS A 168 14.14 -11.28 6.25
CA CYS A 168 13.22 -12.23 6.85
C CYS A 168 13.54 -13.67 6.38
N THR A 169 13.80 -14.56 7.33
CA THR A 169 14.04 -15.99 7.05
C THR A 169 12.74 -16.72 6.69
N GLN A 170 12.83 -17.83 5.95
CA GLN A 170 11.65 -18.57 5.47
C GLN A 170 10.70 -19.10 6.57
N LEU A 171 11.17 -19.17 7.82
CA LEU A 171 10.41 -19.63 8.99
C LEU A 171 9.89 -18.48 9.87
N SER A 172 10.20 -17.23 9.54
CA SER A 172 9.67 -16.08 10.26
C SER A 172 8.16 -15.97 10.05
N VAL A 173 7.43 -15.61 11.12
CA VAL A 173 5.97 -15.47 11.16
C VAL A 173 5.54 -14.40 10.14
N GLY A 174 5.35 -14.79 8.87
CA GLY A 174 4.96 -13.86 7.83
C GLY A 174 5.26 -14.25 6.39
N LYS A 175 6.20 -15.16 6.12
CA LYS A 175 6.46 -15.58 4.72
C LYS A 175 5.49 -16.69 4.31
N LYS A 176 4.54 -16.41 3.42
CA LYS A 176 3.73 -17.48 2.79
C LYS A 176 4.61 -18.30 1.84
N SER A 177 4.40 -19.63 1.82
CA SER A 177 5.06 -20.55 0.90
C SER A 177 4.62 -20.36 -0.56
N VAL A 178 3.42 -19.82 -0.77
CA VAL A 178 2.89 -19.42 -2.07
C VAL A 178 2.74 -17.91 -2.07
N GLN A 179 3.45 -17.23 -2.96
CA GLN A 179 3.25 -15.82 -3.23
C GLN A 179 2.07 -15.65 -4.18
N CYS A 180 1.09 -14.88 -3.76
CA CYS A 180 0.01 -14.49 -4.64
C CYS A 180 0.51 -13.40 -5.58
N GLU A 181 0.65 -13.74 -6.85
CA GLU A 181 0.79 -12.74 -7.91
C GLU A 181 -0.56 -12.04 -8.09
N ALA A 182 -0.68 -10.90 -7.41
CA ALA A 182 -1.67 -9.87 -7.69
C ALA A 182 -1.25 -9.03 -8.89
#